data_AF-A0A062GR27-F1
#
_entry.id   AF-A0A062GR27-F1
#
_cell.length_a   1.000
_cell.length_b   1.000
_cell.length_c   1.000
_cell.angle_alpha   90.00
_cell.angle_beta   90.00
_cell.angle_gamma   90.00
#
_symmetry.space_group_name_H-M   'P 1'
#
loop_
_entity.id
_entity.type
_entity.pdbx_description
1 polymer ?
#
loop_
_entity_poly.entity_id
_entity_poly.type
_entity_poly.pdbx_seq_one_letter_code
_entity_poly.pdbx_strand_id
1 'polypeptide(L)'
;MKLKHLSTAMILATLPATGVFAAALDRSGQSMSAFFQPGNYFEAGISVLDPDVAGKEAGSSATRRDIGDMANDYYFPSAALKLQLNDKFSFGLLYDQPFGADAEYSGNNVFVSNPGTDTILSQKALTDLATSSINKLVQASGSAFTPALIAVTNATGGDPTKPTQTEILGALQQVAKGGNTTVGAGLTALQNTQAAINAANNYLGTGGTKVKVDTQNLSFVLGFQPTQNFNFYAGPVLQTVKGNV
;
A
#
# COMPACT_ATOMS: atom_id res chain seq x y z
N MET A 1 -51.82 -38.49 -29.63
CA MET A 1 -50.47 -38.40 -30.23
C MET A 1 -49.50 -37.93 -29.13
N LYS A 2 -48.57 -38.80 -28.69
CA LYS A 2 -47.66 -38.59 -27.56
C LYS A 2 -46.39 -37.85 -28.01
N LEU A 3 -46.42 -36.52 -28.06
CA LEU A 3 -45.28 -35.67 -28.45
C LEU A 3 -44.47 -35.13 -27.25
N LYS A 4 -44.53 -35.75 -26.07
CA LYS A 4 -44.11 -35.07 -24.84
C LYS A 4 -42.64 -35.22 -24.47
N HIS A 5 -41.96 -36.30 -24.82
CA HIS A 5 -40.60 -36.53 -24.28
C HIS A 5 -39.49 -35.97 -25.17
N LEU A 6 -39.64 -36.10 -26.50
CA LEU A 6 -38.61 -35.65 -27.44
C LEU A 6 -38.53 -34.12 -27.50
N SER A 7 -39.68 -33.44 -27.56
CA SER A 7 -39.73 -31.97 -27.58
C SER A 7 -39.21 -31.34 -26.28
N THR A 8 -39.49 -31.97 -25.12
CA THR A 8 -38.95 -31.51 -23.83
C THR A 8 -37.43 -31.71 -23.75
N ALA A 9 -36.90 -32.82 -24.26
CA ALA A 9 -35.45 -33.06 -24.31
C ALA A 9 -34.72 -32.05 -25.19
N MET A 10 -35.30 -31.70 -26.35
CA MET A 10 -34.72 -30.70 -27.26
C MET A 10 -34.68 -29.30 -26.64
N ILE A 11 -35.72 -28.89 -25.91
CA ILE A 11 -35.75 -27.59 -25.22
C ILE A 11 -34.70 -27.55 -24.10
N LEU A 12 -34.54 -28.64 -23.34
CA LEU A 12 -33.57 -28.71 -22.24
C LEU A 12 -32.11 -28.69 -22.74
N ALA A 13 -31.85 -29.25 -23.93
CA ALA A 13 -30.53 -29.22 -24.55
C ALA A 13 -30.14 -27.85 -25.13
N THR A 14 -31.10 -26.93 -25.30
CA THR A 14 -30.86 -25.57 -25.79
C THR A 14 -30.66 -24.52 -24.70
N LEU A 15 -30.66 -24.91 -23.42
CA LEU A 15 -30.25 -24.03 -22.33
C LEU A 15 -28.80 -23.60 -22.60
N PRO A 16 -28.52 -22.29 -22.76
CA PRO A 16 -27.18 -21.82 -23.09
C PRO A 16 -26.23 -22.14 -21.93
N ALA A 17 -25.37 -23.15 -22.12
CA ALA A 17 -24.21 -23.41 -21.27
C ALA A 17 -23.09 -22.43 -21.64
N THR A 18 -23.36 -21.13 -21.58
CA THR A 18 -22.32 -20.12 -21.78
C THR A 18 -21.32 -20.23 -20.63
N GLY A 19 -20.11 -20.70 -20.92
CA GLY A 19 -19.01 -20.74 -19.98
C GLY A 19 -18.66 -19.33 -19.53
N VAL A 20 -18.94 -19.01 -18.27
CA VAL A 20 -18.42 -17.83 -17.61
C VAL A 20 -16.98 -18.17 -17.22
N PHE A 21 -16.01 -17.73 -18.03
CA PHE A 21 -14.61 -17.73 -17.63
C PHE A 21 -14.43 -16.62 -16.60
N ALA A 22 -14.65 -16.94 -15.32
CA ALA A 22 -14.13 -16.12 -14.24
C ALA A 22 -12.60 -16.26 -14.30
N ALA A 23 -11.89 -15.19 -14.67
CA ALA A 23 -10.47 -15.09 -14.38
C ALA A 23 -10.30 -15.45 -12.90
N ALA A 24 -9.46 -16.45 -12.61
CA ALA A 24 -9.36 -17.19 -11.34
C ALA A 24 -9.00 -16.30 -10.14
N LEU A 25 -9.92 -15.42 -9.76
CA LEU A 25 -9.85 -14.54 -8.60
C LEU A 25 -10.57 -15.17 -7.40
N ASP A 26 -11.20 -16.34 -7.56
CA ASP A 26 -11.80 -17.10 -6.48
C ASP A 26 -10.76 -17.96 -5.77
N ARG A 27 -10.56 -17.69 -4.48
CA ARG A 27 -9.64 -18.36 -3.57
C ARG A 27 -10.23 -19.63 -2.95
N SER A 28 -11.55 -19.71 -2.85
CA SER A 28 -12.26 -20.80 -2.16
C SER A 28 -12.96 -21.77 -3.10
N GLY A 29 -13.20 -21.36 -4.35
CA GLY A 29 -13.90 -22.11 -5.37
C GLY A 29 -15.41 -22.27 -5.13
N GLN A 30 -15.95 -21.75 -4.01
CA GLN A 30 -17.37 -21.75 -3.64
C GLN A 30 -18.07 -23.10 -3.89
N SER A 31 -17.47 -24.18 -3.38
CA SER A 31 -17.90 -25.54 -3.69
C SER A 31 -19.25 -25.90 -3.05
N MET A 32 -20.17 -26.42 -3.86
CA MET A 32 -21.41 -27.07 -3.38
C MET A 32 -21.22 -28.56 -3.03
N SER A 33 -20.00 -29.08 -3.08
CA SER A 33 -19.74 -30.52 -2.94
C SER A 33 -20.25 -31.13 -1.63
N ALA A 34 -20.21 -30.37 -0.53
CA ALA A 34 -20.81 -30.77 0.75
C ALA A 34 -22.29 -31.14 0.63
N PHE A 35 -23.04 -30.49 -0.26
CA PHE A 35 -24.46 -30.77 -0.47
C PHE A 35 -24.74 -32.04 -1.28
N PHE A 36 -23.73 -32.54 -2.00
CA PHE A 36 -23.83 -33.78 -2.76
C PHE A 36 -23.46 -35.02 -1.93
N GLN A 37 -22.96 -34.83 -0.71
CA GLN A 37 -22.67 -35.94 0.21
C GLN A 37 -23.97 -36.57 0.74
N PRO A 38 -24.00 -37.90 0.94
CA PRO A 38 -25.18 -38.59 1.43
C PRO A 38 -25.45 -38.27 2.90
N GLY A 39 -26.74 -38.09 3.26
CA GLY A 39 -27.14 -37.87 4.65
C GLY A 39 -26.67 -36.55 5.25
N ASN A 40 -26.39 -36.56 6.56
CA ASN A 40 -25.80 -35.42 7.25
C ASN A 40 -24.30 -35.39 6.98
N TYR A 41 -23.77 -34.20 6.74
CA TYR A 41 -22.37 -34.02 6.40
C TYR A 41 -21.83 -32.74 7.01
N PHE A 42 -20.57 -32.78 7.44
CA PHE A 42 -19.84 -31.63 7.94
C PHE A 42 -18.41 -31.70 7.43
N GLU A 43 -17.89 -30.56 6.97
CA GLU A 43 -16.49 -30.38 6.65
C GLU A 43 -16.00 -29.03 7.13
N ALA A 44 -14.72 -28.97 7.47
CA ALA A 44 -14.01 -27.74 7.73
C ALA A 44 -12.63 -27.84 7.11
N GLY A 45 -12.14 -26.73 6.59
CA GLY A 45 -10.85 -26.65 5.92
C GLY A 45 -10.14 -25.37 6.28
N ILE A 46 -8.82 -25.38 6.11
CA ILE A 46 -7.99 -24.18 6.15
C ILE A 46 -7.17 -24.22 4.87
N SER A 47 -7.17 -23.12 4.14
CA SER A 47 -6.33 -22.94 2.96
C SER A 47 -5.26 -21.90 3.25
N VAL A 48 -4.05 -22.19 2.76
CA VAL A 48 -2.89 -21.30 2.85
C VAL A 48 -2.49 -20.91 1.44
N LEU A 49 -2.28 -19.61 1.22
CA LEU A 49 -1.75 -19.07 -0.02
C LEU A 49 -0.48 -18.30 0.31
N ASP A 50 0.63 -18.74 -0.25
CA ASP A 50 1.97 -18.13 -0.17
C ASP A 50 2.31 -17.60 -1.57
N PRO A 51 1.90 -16.35 -1.89
CA PRO A 51 2.15 -15.74 -3.19
C PRO A 51 3.52 -15.04 -3.22
N ASP A 52 4.26 -15.18 -4.34
CA ASP A 52 5.44 -14.37 -4.62
C ASP A 52 5.13 -13.44 -5.80
N VAL A 53 5.01 -12.13 -5.52
CA VAL A 53 4.72 -11.12 -6.53
C VAL A 53 5.73 -9.99 -6.44
N ALA A 54 6.75 -10.04 -7.30
CA ALA A 54 7.73 -8.98 -7.46
C ALA A 54 7.44 -8.08 -8.67
N GLY A 55 8.07 -6.91 -8.71
CA GLY A 55 7.88 -5.95 -9.79
C GLY A 55 9.08 -5.03 -10.02
N LYS A 56 8.87 -4.01 -10.86
CA LYS A 56 9.86 -2.97 -11.12
C LYS A 56 9.16 -1.64 -11.31
N GLU A 57 9.72 -0.58 -10.72
CA GLU A 57 9.22 0.77 -10.92
C GLU A 57 9.21 1.13 -12.42
N ALA A 58 8.13 1.75 -12.87
CA ALA A 58 7.92 2.12 -14.27
C ALA A 58 7.30 3.52 -14.39
N GLY A 59 7.01 3.94 -15.63
CA GLY A 59 6.35 5.21 -15.91
C GLY A 59 7.23 6.43 -15.59
N SER A 60 6.72 7.33 -14.76
CA SER A 60 7.40 8.58 -14.37
C SER A 60 8.46 8.40 -13.26
N SER A 61 8.65 7.18 -12.72
CA SER A 61 9.72 6.93 -11.76
C SER A 61 11.09 7.17 -12.41
N ALA A 62 11.87 8.09 -11.83
CA ALA A 62 13.25 8.33 -12.27
C ALA A 62 14.18 7.17 -11.89
N THR A 63 13.90 6.48 -10.78
CA THR A 63 14.81 5.52 -10.12
C THR A 63 14.74 4.11 -10.70
N ARG A 64 13.61 3.70 -11.31
CA ARG A 64 13.44 2.40 -12.00
C ARG A 64 13.91 1.19 -11.18
N ARG A 65 13.70 1.26 -9.86
CA ARG A 65 14.18 0.25 -8.91
C ARG A 65 13.34 -1.01 -8.99
N ASP A 66 13.94 -2.13 -8.61
CA ASP A 66 13.22 -3.38 -8.43
C ASP A 66 12.38 -3.30 -7.15
N ILE A 67 11.17 -3.85 -7.23
CA ILE A 67 10.23 -3.96 -6.12
C ILE A 67 10.27 -5.43 -5.72
N GLY A 68 10.61 -5.68 -4.46
CA GLY A 68 10.60 -7.03 -3.90
C GLY A 68 9.20 -7.62 -3.85
N ASP A 69 9.08 -8.82 -3.28
CA ASP A 69 7.79 -9.44 -3.07
C ASP A 69 6.87 -8.51 -2.28
N MET A 70 5.74 -8.18 -2.90
CA MET A 70 4.74 -7.26 -2.35
C MET A 70 3.47 -8.00 -1.92
N ALA A 71 3.35 -9.31 -2.15
CA ALA A 71 2.15 -10.05 -1.79
C ALA A 71 2.32 -10.74 -0.44
N ASN A 72 1.37 -10.50 0.48
CA ASN A 72 1.38 -11.16 1.79
C ASN A 72 0.66 -12.50 1.74
N ASP A 73 1.05 -13.41 2.64
CA ASP A 73 0.40 -14.70 2.85
C ASP A 73 -1.06 -14.58 3.29
N TYR A 74 -1.87 -15.58 2.93
CA TYR A 74 -3.23 -15.73 3.43
C TYR A 74 -3.44 -17.06 4.12
N TYR A 75 -4.30 -16.98 5.13
CA TYR A 75 -4.86 -18.12 5.83
C TYR A 75 -6.37 -17.88 5.90
N PHE A 76 -7.15 -18.71 5.21
CA PHE A 76 -8.60 -18.56 5.19
C PHE A 76 -9.28 -19.89 5.54
N PRO A 77 -10.10 -19.90 6.61
CA PRO A 77 -10.90 -21.06 6.96
C PRO A 77 -12.15 -21.16 6.09
N SER A 78 -12.59 -22.38 5.87
CA SER A 78 -13.90 -22.69 5.28
C SER A 78 -14.61 -23.74 6.13
N ALA A 79 -15.93 -23.74 6.07
CA ALA A 79 -16.74 -24.77 6.72
C ALA A 79 -18.04 -24.98 5.95
N ALA A 80 -18.50 -26.23 5.93
CA ALA A 80 -19.81 -26.57 5.39
C ALA A 80 -20.53 -27.53 6.33
N LEU A 81 -21.81 -27.27 6.53
CA LEU A 81 -22.72 -28.12 7.29
C LEU A 81 -23.93 -28.43 6.41
N LYS A 82 -24.25 -29.71 6.26
CA LYS A 82 -25.45 -30.21 5.62
C LYS A 82 -26.22 -31.08 6.60
N LEU A 83 -27.51 -30.80 6.72
CA LEU A 83 -28.49 -31.60 7.45
C LEU A 83 -29.52 -32.15 6.47
N GLN A 84 -29.65 -33.47 6.42
CA GLN A 84 -30.73 -34.14 5.71
C GLN A 84 -31.94 -34.22 6.64
N LEU A 85 -32.90 -33.31 6.46
CA LEU A 85 -34.07 -33.20 7.33
C LEU A 85 -35.02 -34.39 7.15
N ASN A 86 -35.14 -34.89 5.90
CA ASN A 86 -35.87 -36.10 5.51
C ASN A 86 -35.44 -36.52 4.09
N ASP A 87 -36.07 -37.56 3.53
CA ASP A 87 -35.74 -38.11 2.20
C ASP A 87 -35.82 -37.10 1.04
N LYS A 88 -36.50 -35.96 1.22
CA LYS A 88 -36.73 -34.96 0.17
C LYS A 88 -36.14 -33.60 0.46
N PHE A 89 -35.87 -33.27 1.73
CA PHE A 89 -35.42 -31.94 2.13
C PHE A 89 -34.08 -31.97 2.85
N SER A 90 -33.20 -31.08 2.42
CA SER A 90 -31.93 -30.82 3.09
C SER A 90 -31.76 -29.32 3.37
N PHE A 91 -31.06 -29.00 4.45
CA PHE A 91 -30.63 -27.65 4.77
C PHE A 91 -29.13 -27.64 4.94
N GLY A 92 -28.49 -26.50 4.70
CA GLY A 92 -27.11 -26.35 5.06
C GLY A 92 -26.59 -24.92 4.98
N LEU A 93 -25.39 -24.81 5.51
CA LEU A 93 -24.64 -23.58 5.71
C LEU A 93 -23.26 -23.78 5.08
N LEU A 94 -22.83 -22.84 4.26
CA LEU A 94 -21.47 -22.79 3.73
C LEU A 94 -20.83 -21.47 4.15
N TYR A 95 -19.63 -21.55 4.71
CA TYR A 95 -18.81 -20.41 5.07
C TYR A 95 -17.48 -20.49 4.34
N ASP A 96 -17.12 -19.41 3.66
CA ASP A 96 -15.84 -19.27 2.95
C ASP A 96 -15.43 -17.79 2.78
N GLN A 97 -14.23 -17.60 2.22
CA GLN A 97 -13.64 -16.29 1.91
C GLN A 97 -13.18 -16.30 0.44
N PRO A 98 -14.10 -16.07 -0.50
CA PRO A 98 -13.86 -16.34 -1.92
C PRO A 98 -12.89 -15.36 -2.57
N PHE A 99 -12.75 -14.14 -2.06
CA PHE A 99 -11.90 -13.12 -2.65
C PHE A 99 -11.02 -12.42 -1.61
N GLY A 100 -9.89 -11.88 -2.04
CA GLY A 100 -9.10 -10.98 -1.21
C GLY A 100 -7.89 -10.39 -1.94
N ALA A 101 -7.25 -9.43 -1.28
CA ALA A 101 -5.99 -8.80 -1.67
C ALA A 101 -5.27 -8.32 -0.39
N ASP A 102 -3.94 -8.30 -0.38
CA ASP A 102 -3.09 -8.01 0.77
C ASP A 102 -1.72 -7.84 0.17
N ALA A 103 -1.43 -6.58 -0.17
CA ALA A 103 -0.21 -6.19 -0.82
C ALA A 103 0.42 -5.06 -0.01
N GLU A 104 1.71 -5.17 0.25
CA GLU A 104 2.47 -4.18 1.00
C GLU A 104 3.79 -3.92 0.28
N TYR A 105 3.99 -2.67 -0.15
CA TYR A 105 5.26 -2.28 -0.73
C TYR A 105 6.28 -2.05 0.39
N SER A 106 7.47 -2.62 0.25
CA SER A 106 8.54 -2.49 1.25
C SER A 106 9.89 -2.18 0.59
N GLY A 107 10.87 -1.79 1.41
CA GLY A 107 12.21 -1.44 0.93
C GLY A 107 12.30 -0.06 0.27
N ASN A 108 13.24 0.10 -0.65
CA ASN A 108 13.58 1.40 -1.23
C ASN A 108 12.93 1.56 -2.61
N ASN A 109 11.67 1.97 -2.67
CA ASN A 109 10.94 2.21 -3.92
C ASN A 109 9.96 3.40 -3.81
N VAL A 110 9.37 3.84 -4.93
CA VAL A 110 8.48 5.02 -4.98
C VAL A 110 7.14 4.86 -4.25
N PHE A 111 6.78 3.65 -3.81
CA PHE A 111 5.56 3.36 -3.06
C PHE A 111 5.81 3.29 -1.55
N VAL A 112 7.05 3.51 -1.10
CA VAL A 112 7.46 3.49 0.30
C VAL A 112 8.00 4.85 0.68
N SER A 113 7.41 5.46 1.71
CA SER A 113 7.95 6.70 2.27
C SER A 113 9.11 6.37 3.20
N ASN A 114 10.25 7.05 2.99
CA ASN A 114 11.48 6.88 3.77
C ASN A 114 11.86 8.20 4.50
N PRO A 115 11.30 8.43 5.70
CA PRO A 115 11.59 9.62 6.49
C PRO A 115 13.11 9.81 6.70
N GLY A 116 13.60 11.00 6.34
CA GLY A 116 15.02 11.35 6.43
C GLY A 116 15.78 11.24 5.11
N THR A 117 15.31 10.43 4.17
CA THR A 117 15.75 10.48 2.76
C THR A 117 14.77 11.30 1.93
N ASP A 118 13.47 11.08 2.14
CA ASP A 118 12.42 11.87 1.53
C ASP A 118 12.32 13.21 2.25
N THR A 119 12.34 14.27 1.45
CA THR A 119 12.33 15.65 1.92
C THR A 119 11.31 16.46 1.12
N ILE A 120 10.70 17.46 1.75
CA ILE A 120 9.76 18.37 1.07
C ILE A 120 10.42 19.17 -0.06
N LEU A 121 11.76 19.27 -0.05
CA LEU A 121 12.59 19.94 -1.04
C LEU A 121 13.74 19.03 -1.43
N SER A 122 14.08 18.96 -2.72
CA SER A 122 15.23 18.18 -3.16
C SER A 122 16.53 18.67 -2.52
N GLN A 123 17.52 17.78 -2.36
CA GLN A 123 18.84 18.15 -1.84
C GLN A 123 19.46 19.31 -2.64
N LYS A 124 19.26 19.33 -3.97
CA LYS A 124 19.72 20.44 -4.82
C LYS A 124 19.06 21.76 -4.44
N ALA A 125 17.73 21.78 -4.26
CA ALA A 125 17.01 22.98 -3.88
C ALA A 125 17.45 23.50 -2.50
N LEU A 126 17.72 22.59 -1.55
CA LEU A 126 18.26 22.94 -0.22
C LEU A 126 19.66 23.56 -0.34
N THR A 127 20.55 22.96 -1.13
CA THR A 127 21.91 23.47 -1.37
C THR A 127 21.89 24.84 -2.07
N ASP A 128 21.03 25.01 -3.08
CA ASP A 128 20.88 26.27 -3.81
C ASP A 128 20.33 27.38 -2.89
N LEU A 129 19.33 27.06 -2.06
CA LEU A 129 18.75 27.98 -1.09
C LEU A 129 19.78 28.41 -0.03
N ALA A 130 20.53 27.46 0.53
CA ALA A 130 21.58 27.74 1.50
C ALA A 130 22.67 28.64 0.90
N THR A 131 23.15 28.31 -0.31
CA THR A 131 24.18 29.07 -1.01
C THR A 131 23.72 30.50 -1.31
N SER A 132 22.51 30.66 -1.86
CA SER A 132 21.91 31.96 -2.14
C SER A 132 21.74 32.81 -0.88
N SER A 133 21.29 32.18 0.22
CA SER A 133 21.10 32.87 1.50
C SER A 133 22.43 33.33 2.09
N ILE A 134 23.44 32.45 2.12
CA ILE A 134 24.80 32.79 2.58
C ILE A 134 25.38 33.93 1.75
N ASN A 135 25.28 33.87 0.42
CA ASN A 135 25.80 34.93 -0.44
C ASN A 135 25.14 36.30 -0.18
N LYS A 136 23.83 36.33 0.12
CA LYS A 136 23.15 37.57 0.53
C LYS A 136 23.66 38.09 1.86
N LEU A 137 23.92 37.22 2.83
CA LEU A 137 24.47 37.62 4.13
C LEU A 137 25.91 38.11 4.02
N VAL A 138 26.72 37.50 3.16
CA VAL A 138 28.08 37.97 2.85
C VAL A 138 28.02 39.37 2.22
N GLN A 139 27.10 39.60 1.28
CA GLN A 139 26.90 40.93 0.70
C GLN A 139 26.42 41.95 1.74
N ALA A 140 25.47 41.58 2.60
CA ALA A 140 24.97 42.44 3.69
C ALA A 140 26.01 42.72 4.78
N SER A 141 27.03 41.87 4.90
CA SER A 141 28.17 42.07 5.79
C SER A 141 29.10 43.19 5.31
N GLY A 142 29.09 43.52 4.01
CA GLY A 142 29.91 44.59 3.43
C GLY A 142 31.39 44.44 3.76
N SER A 143 32.03 45.56 4.13
CA SER A 143 33.46 45.60 4.50
C SER A 143 33.80 44.84 5.79
N ALA A 144 32.81 44.50 6.63
CA ALA A 144 33.03 43.79 7.88
C ALA A 144 33.30 42.29 7.66
N PHE A 145 32.96 41.73 6.49
CA PHE A 145 33.10 40.29 6.24
C PHE A 145 34.56 39.84 6.15
N THR A 146 35.39 40.52 5.34
CA THR A 146 36.77 40.09 5.09
C THR A 146 37.64 40.06 6.36
N PRO A 147 37.62 41.08 7.23
CA PRO A 147 38.36 41.01 8.50
C PRO A 147 37.87 39.89 9.41
N ALA A 148 36.55 39.67 9.48
CA ALA A 148 35.96 38.59 10.26
C ALA A 148 36.36 37.20 9.71
N LEU A 149 36.39 37.04 8.39
CA LEU A 149 36.81 35.81 7.74
C LEU A 149 38.28 35.50 8.01
N ILE A 150 39.17 36.49 7.88
CA ILE A 150 40.59 36.33 8.20
C ILE A 150 40.77 35.94 9.67
N ALA A 151 40.05 36.59 10.60
CA ALA A 151 40.13 36.29 12.02
C ALA A 151 39.70 34.86 12.34
N VAL A 152 38.58 34.39 11.77
CA VAL A 152 38.10 33.02 11.95
C VAL A 152 39.05 32.00 11.32
N THR A 153 39.49 32.26 10.09
CA THR A 153 40.35 31.33 9.35
C THR A 153 41.74 31.19 9.98
N ASN A 154 42.30 32.28 10.52
CA ASN A 154 43.55 32.22 11.28
C ASN A 154 43.40 31.43 12.60
N ALA A 155 42.22 31.50 13.23
CA ALA A 155 41.94 30.75 14.46
C ALA A 155 41.74 29.24 14.21
N THR A 156 41.28 28.85 13.02
CA THR A 156 41.11 27.45 12.59
C THR A 156 42.35 26.88 11.90
N GLY A 157 43.35 27.71 11.57
CA GLY A 157 44.55 27.31 10.84
C GLY A 157 44.32 27.07 9.34
N GLY A 158 43.25 27.63 8.77
CA GLY A 158 42.87 27.48 7.37
C GLY A 158 43.51 28.51 6.43
N ASP A 159 43.15 28.46 5.15
CA ASP A 159 43.56 29.42 4.12
C ASP A 159 42.41 30.41 3.82
N PRO A 160 42.56 31.72 4.14
CA PRO A 160 41.51 32.72 3.92
C PRO A 160 41.08 32.89 2.45
N THR A 161 41.90 32.42 1.49
CA THR A 161 41.58 32.43 0.06
C THR A 161 40.74 31.24 -0.38
N LYS A 162 40.60 30.22 0.48
CA LYS A 162 39.79 29.00 0.27
C LYS A 162 39.02 28.65 1.56
N PRO A 163 38.16 29.54 2.04
CA PRO A 163 37.46 29.32 3.30
C PRO A 163 36.47 28.15 3.19
N THR A 164 36.41 27.35 4.23
CA THR A 164 35.38 26.32 4.41
C THR A 164 34.03 26.95 4.77
N GLN A 165 32.93 26.22 4.57
CA GLN A 165 31.59 26.69 4.94
C GLN A 165 31.46 27.03 6.43
N THR A 166 32.17 26.29 7.29
CA THR A 166 32.20 26.54 8.73
C THR A 166 32.90 27.86 9.05
N GLU A 167 33.97 28.20 8.34
CA GLU A 167 34.69 29.48 8.51
C GLU A 167 33.86 30.66 7.98
N ILE A 168 33.16 30.49 6.86
CA ILE A 168 32.21 31.49 6.34
C ILE A 168 31.08 31.73 7.36
N LEU A 169 30.50 30.67 7.93
CA LEU A 169 29.46 30.80 8.95
C LEU A 169 29.98 31.47 10.22
N GLY A 170 31.19 31.11 10.67
CA GLY A 170 31.85 31.75 11.81
C GLY A 170 32.11 33.24 11.56
N ALA A 171 32.50 33.61 10.34
CA ALA A 171 32.71 35.00 9.95
C ALA A 171 31.40 35.79 9.99
N LEU A 172 30.32 35.25 9.44
CA LEU A 172 28.98 35.86 9.52
C LEU A 172 28.49 36.02 10.97
N GLN A 173 28.78 35.05 11.83
CA GLN A 173 28.47 35.15 13.27
C GLN A 173 29.29 36.25 13.96
N GLN A 174 30.57 36.41 13.61
CA GLN A 174 31.38 37.52 14.14
C GLN A 174 30.87 38.87 13.63
N VAL A 175 30.49 38.99 12.36
CA VAL A 175 29.87 40.21 11.81
C VAL A 175 28.57 40.55 12.53
N ALA A 176 27.72 39.56 12.80
CA ALA A 176 26.50 39.75 13.59
C ALA A 176 26.80 40.23 15.02
N LYS A 177 27.78 39.61 15.70
CA LYS A 177 28.22 40.02 17.05
C LYS A 177 28.85 41.42 17.07
N GLY A 178 29.46 41.84 15.96
CA GLY A 178 30.00 43.18 15.76
C GLY A 178 28.94 44.27 15.56
N GLY A 179 27.65 43.94 15.65
CA GLY A 179 26.54 44.90 15.60
C GLY A 179 25.81 44.98 14.27
N ASN A 180 26.14 44.15 13.27
CA ASN A 180 25.39 44.10 12.02
C ASN A 180 24.05 43.35 12.22
N THR A 181 22.98 44.12 12.46
CA THR A 181 21.64 43.60 12.76
C THR A 181 21.00 42.87 11.57
N THR A 182 21.33 43.24 10.32
CA THR A 182 20.84 42.56 9.12
C THR A 182 21.40 41.15 9.00
N VAL A 183 22.71 40.98 9.23
CA VAL A 183 23.37 39.66 9.21
C VAL A 183 22.89 38.81 10.39
N GLY A 184 22.73 39.41 11.58
CA GLY A 184 22.17 38.74 12.75
C GLY A 184 20.74 38.23 12.52
N ALA A 185 19.84 39.10 12.05
CA ALA A 185 18.46 38.71 11.73
C ALA A 185 18.40 37.68 10.60
N GLY A 186 19.25 37.81 9.58
CA GLY A 186 19.32 36.87 8.47
C GLY A 186 19.85 35.49 8.86
N LEU A 187 20.80 35.41 9.78
CA LEU A 187 21.27 34.13 10.34
C LEU A 187 20.16 33.46 11.17
N THR A 188 19.45 34.21 12.00
CA THR A 188 18.28 33.71 12.74
C THR A 188 17.19 33.23 11.78
N ALA A 189 16.91 33.96 10.70
CA ALA A 189 15.94 33.55 9.69
C ALA A 189 16.35 32.23 9.02
N LEU A 190 17.63 32.06 8.66
CA LEU A 190 18.14 30.82 8.07
C LEU A 190 18.01 29.63 9.04
N GLN A 191 18.33 29.83 10.32
CA GLN A 191 18.13 28.82 11.36
C GLN A 191 16.66 28.44 11.51
N ASN A 192 15.75 29.43 11.55
CA ASN A 192 14.32 29.21 11.62
C ASN A 192 13.79 28.47 10.38
N THR A 193 14.28 28.80 9.18
CA THR A 193 13.93 28.09 7.95
C THR A 193 14.40 26.64 7.99
N GLN A 194 15.62 26.36 8.44
CA GLN A 194 16.10 24.99 8.58
C GLN A 194 15.26 24.21 9.61
N ALA A 195 14.94 24.82 10.75
CA ALA A 195 14.07 24.23 11.76
C ALA A 195 12.67 23.96 11.21
N ALA A 196 12.10 24.89 10.45
CA ALA A 196 10.79 24.74 9.82
C ALA A 196 10.79 23.64 8.74
N ILE A 197 11.85 23.51 7.94
CA ILE A 197 11.99 22.42 6.96
C ILE A 197 12.09 21.08 7.68
N ASN A 198 12.90 20.99 8.74
CA ASN A 198 13.02 19.76 9.53
C ASN A 198 11.68 19.39 10.19
N ALA A 199 10.97 20.36 10.74
CA ALA A 199 9.63 20.16 11.29
C ALA A 199 8.64 19.74 10.19
N ALA A 200 8.73 20.33 8.99
CA ALA A 200 7.87 20.01 7.87
C ALA A 200 8.09 18.58 7.35
N ASN A 201 9.35 18.12 7.31
CA ASN A 201 9.69 16.75 6.93
C ASN A 201 9.05 15.70 7.87
N ASN A 202 8.73 16.05 9.13
CA ASN A 202 8.04 15.14 10.04
C ASN A 202 6.55 14.93 9.67
N TYR A 203 5.99 15.75 8.79
CA TYR A 203 4.63 15.55 8.27
C TYR A 203 4.60 14.68 7.00
N LEU A 204 5.77 14.26 6.49
CA LEU A 204 5.82 13.28 5.43
C LEU A 204 5.30 11.93 5.95
N GLY A 205 4.63 11.18 5.08
CA GLY A 205 4.14 9.86 5.40
C GLY A 205 5.26 8.92 5.87
N THR A 206 4.90 7.90 6.63
CA THR A 206 5.84 6.88 7.09
C THR A 206 5.37 5.52 6.63
N GLY A 207 6.28 4.70 6.09
CA GLY A 207 6.01 3.31 5.75
C GLY A 207 5.59 3.08 4.30
N GLY A 208 5.28 1.82 4.02
CA GLY A 208 4.87 1.33 2.71
C GLY A 208 3.40 1.62 2.41
N THR A 209 3.08 1.80 1.13
CA THR A 209 1.70 1.72 0.65
C THR A 209 1.20 0.30 0.87
N LYS A 210 0.03 0.16 1.51
CA LYS A 210 -0.58 -1.13 1.81
C LYS A 210 -1.99 -1.16 1.26
N VAL A 211 -2.42 -2.31 0.76
CA VAL A 211 -3.81 -2.56 0.37
C VAL A 211 -4.22 -3.88 0.96
N LYS A 212 -5.33 -3.92 1.69
CA LYS A 212 -5.92 -5.16 2.19
C LYS A 212 -7.41 -5.19 1.87
N VAL A 213 -7.85 -6.27 1.25
CA VAL A 213 -9.25 -6.57 0.94
C VAL A 213 -9.55 -7.96 1.48
N ASP A 214 -10.52 -8.04 2.37
CA ASP A 214 -11.02 -9.29 2.93
C ASP A 214 -12.48 -9.48 2.55
N THR A 215 -12.84 -10.70 2.15
CA THR A 215 -14.24 -11.06 1.94
C THR A 215 -14.66 -12.19 2.86
N GLN A 216 -15.92 -12.14 3.29
CA GLN A 216 -16.55 -13.21 4.05
C GLN A 216 -17.88 -13.52 3.40
N ASN A 217 -18.15 -14.79 3.24
CA ASN A 217 -19.34 -15.26 2.58
C ASN A 217 -20.00 -16.36 3.42
N LEU A 218 -21.29 -16.17 3.68
CA LEU A 218 -22.14 -17.12 4.38
C LEU A 218 -23.35 -17.44 3.51
N SER A 219 -23.39 -18.66 3.00
CA SER A 219 -24.47 -19.14 2.14
C SER A 219 -25.42 -20.03 2.93
N PHE A 220 -26.72 -19.76 2.80
CA PHE A 220 -27.77 -20.61 3.30
C PHE A 220 -28.37 -21.35 2.12
N VAL A 221 -28.45 -22.67 2.18
CA VAL A 221 -28.95 -23.47 1.06
C VAL A 221 -30.02 -24.45 1.54
N LEU A 222 -31.17 -24.39 0.89
CA LEU A 222 -32.24 -25.36 0.97
C LEU A 222 -32.19 -26.26 -0.26
N GLY A 223 -32.17 -27.57 -0.02
CA GLY A 223 -32.25 -28.59 -1.06
C GLY A 223 -33.61 -29.27 -1.06
N PHE A 224 -34.15 -29.50 -2.24
CA PHE A 224 -35.38 -30.25 -2.49
C PHE A 224 -35.17 -31.31 -3.56
N GLN A 225 -35.40 -32.58 -3.19
CA GLN A 225 -35.26 -33.75 -4.04
C GLN A 225 -36.63 -34.41 -4.29
N PRO A 226 -37.41 -33.97 -5.30
CA PRO A 226 -38.73 -34.53 -5.59
C PRO A 226 -38.68 -35.98 -6.08
N THR A 227 -37.62 -36.35 -6.81
CA THR A 227 -37.34 -37.71 -7.29
C THR A 227 -35.86 -38.02 -7.17
N GLN A 228 -35.46 -39.29 -7.31
CA GLN A 228 -34.04 -39.68 -7.23
C GLN A 228 -33.16 -39.02 -8.30
N ASN A 229 -33.75 -38.51 -9.39
CA ASN A 229 -33.03 -37.95 -10.53
C ASN A 229 -32.94 -36.41 -10.52
N PHE A 230 -33.70 -35.72 -9.67
CA PHE A 230 -33.77 -34.27 -9.65
C PHE A 230 -33.50 -33.73 -8.26
N ASN A 231 -32.52 -32.83 -8.16
CA ASN A 231 -32.21 -32.05 -6.98
C ASN A 231 -32.29 -30.56 -7.32
N PHE A 232 -33.01 -29.80 -6.51
CA PHE A 232 -33.11 -28.35 -6.61
C PHE A 232 -32.47 -27.73 -5.38
N TYR A 233 -31.63 -26.71 -5.57
CA TYR A 233 -30.99 -25.98 -4.49
C TYR A 233 -31.28 -24.49 -4.64
N ALA A 234 -31.64 -23.84 -3.55
CA ALA A 234 -31.88 -22.41 -3.51
C ALA A 234 -31.61 -21.85 -2.13
N GLY A 235 -31.17 -20.60 -2.06
CA GLY A 235 -31.12 -19.86 -0.82
C GLY A 235 -30.29 -18.58 -0.92
N PRO A 236 -30.37 -17.73 0.12
CA PRO A 236 -29.68 -16.47 0.14
C PRO A 236 -28.19 -16.62 0.46
N VAL A 237 -27.42 -15.65 0.00
CA VAL A 237 -26.00 -15.51 0.29
C VAL A 237 -25.78 -14.15 0.96
N LEU A 238 -25.10 -14.16 2.11
CA LEU A 238 -24.66 -12.96 2.81
C LEU A 238 -23.16 -12.80 2.62
N GLN A 239 -22.78 -11.81 1.81
CA GLN A 239 -21.39 -11.52 1.52
C GLN A 239 -21.01 -10.14 2.04
N THR A 240 -19.87 -10.05 2.73
CA THR A 240 -19.26 -8.80 3.19
C THR A 240 -17.90 -8.63 2.54
N VAL A 241 -17.61 -7.42 2.07
CA VAL A 241 -16.29 -7.02 1.56
C VAL A 241 -15.79 -5.85 2.38
N LYS A 242 -14.56 -5.96 2.89
CA LYS A 242 -13.89 -4.89 3.63
C LYS A 242 -12.57 -4.58 2.92
N GLY A 243 -12.33 -3.30 2.67
CA GLY A 243 -11.11 -2.81 2.06
C GLY A 243 -10.43 -1.76 2.94
N ASN A 244 -9.11 -1.78 2.99
CA ASN A 244 -8.26 -0.77 3.62
C ASN A 244 -7.09 -0.45 2.68
N VAL A 245 -6.75 0.83 2.59
CA VAL A 245 -5.62 1.37 1.82
C VAL A 245 -4.89 2.37 2.70
#